data_AF-A0A955AJZ9-F1
#
_entry.id   AF-A0A955AJZ9-F1
#
_cell.length_a   1.000
_cell.length_b   1.000
_cell.length_c   1.000
_cell.angle_alpha   90.00
_cell.angle_beta   90.00
_cell.angle_gamma   90.00
#
_symmetry.space_group_name_H-M   'P 1'
#
loop_
_entity.id
_entity.type
_entity.pdbx_description
1 polymer ?
#
loop_
_entity_poly.entity_id
_entity_poly.type
_entity_poly.pdbx_seq_one_letter_code
_entity_poly.pdbx_strand_id
1 'polypeptide(L)'
;MRNPYRLPTSPLRAGFTLIELLVVMGVLTILAALTLPTVKDLLKDQKGSQAARLVQAYFESAQARAIATGRPVAIILDRSGTASPNSDICTRLSIGETFPPYEGDLSGARAAISDHPTLSNHQIASIPLADAASLWDTNTNSSSGMVGPYDVIQFGDSARPYRIKELTLAGSAPNVFINITFQNASIAPGIVLTGGVTVPIVEPAIFPAAPQPFRIYRKPTKSLAGNIVLPRGVCLDLSVSGIGRSGTDFGINTISLNPASGSLFSVPAGLDYGSVNIVFSPTGTIRDVYFTEISGPANNPLIEFSRHPTPDKIHLLVGKVDQVFPDPSYLAATPVPDPKVSTRDDFTYNIFDSSNFWITLNPYSGSISSAQVQELSNGDTTSGTLSQQRIAAARALATSGVQRASQ
;
A
#
# COMPACT_ATOMS: atom_id res chain seq x y z
N MET A 1 -45.50 35.38 80.70
CA MET A 1 -44.29 34.60 81.03
C MET A 1 -44.19 33.43 80.05
N ARG A 2 -43.09 33.34 79.30
CA ARG A 2 -42.82 32.37 78.22
C ARG A 2 -42.18 31.09 78.76
N ASN A 3 -42.65 29.92 78.31
CA ASN A 3 -41.86 28.70 77.98
C ASN A 3 -42.84 27.65 77.36
N PRO A 4 -42.42 26.64 76.56
CA PRO A 4 -41.10 26.00 76.54
C PRO A 4 -40.43 25.81 75.16
N TYR A 5 -39.15 25.46 75.24
CA TYR A 5 -38.18 25.16 74.18
C TYR A 5 -38.62 24.02 73.24
N ARG A 6 -38.56 24.25 71.92
CA ARG A 6 -38.51 23.19 70.89
C ARG A 6 -37.07 22.73 70.75
N LEU A 7 -36.81 21.45 71.03
CA LEU A 7 -35.53 20.80 70.71
C LEU A 7 -35.48 20.44 69.21
N PRO A 8 -34.31 20.54 68.55
CA PRO A 8 -34.15 20.14 67.16
C PRO A 8 -34.01 18.61 67.06
N THR A 9 -34.88 17.98 66.29
CA THR A 9 -34.77 16.55 65.94
C THR A 9 -33.65 16.36 64.93
N SER A 10 -32.55 15.75 65.33
CA SER A 10 -31.52 15.28 64.41
C SER A 10 -32.09 14.13 63.56
N PRO A 11 -31.97 14.15 62.23
CA PRO A 11 -32.41 13.03 61.42
C PRO A 11 -31.58 11.79 61.77
N LEU A 12 -32.26 10.72 62.16
CA LEU A 12 -31.66 9.41 62.43
C LEU A 12 -30.93 8.95 61.17
N ARG A 13 -29.62 8.70 61.28
CA ARG A 13 -28.84 8.04 60.23
C ARG A 13 -29.27 6.58 60.18
N ALA A 14 -30.12 6.24 59.21
CA ALA A 14 -30.45 4.85 58.89
C ALA A 14 -29.20 4.17 58.33
N GLY A 15 -28.69 3.16 59.02
CA GLY A 15 -27.62 2.29 58.51
C GLY A 15 -28.19 1.28 57.52
N PHE A 16 -27.50 1.07 56.41
CA PHE A 16 -27.88 0.06 55.42
C PHE A 16 -27.76 -1.34 56.01
N THR A 17 -28.76 -2.18 55.75
CA THR A 17 -28.74 -3.58 56.18
C THR A 17 -27.77 -4.40 55.30
N LEU A 18 -27.21 -5.47 55.87
CA LEU A 18 -26.31 -6.38 55.14
C LEU A 18 -27.01 -6.97 53.90
N ILE A 19 -28.32 -7.23 54.01
CA ILE A 19 -29.15 -7.70 52.90
C ILE A 19 -29.36 -6.63 51.81
N GLU A 20 -29.56 -5.36 52.16
CA GLU A 20 -29.62 -4.27 51.16
C GLU A 20 -28.31 -4.15 50.40
N LEU A 21 -27.17 -4.23 51.10
CA LEU A 21 -25.86 -4.20 50.46
C LEU A 21 -25.66 -5.39 49.53
N LEU A 22 -26.12 -6.58 49.91
CA LEU A 22 -26.04 -7.78 49.07
C LEU A 22 -26.92 -7.66 47.82
N VAL A 23 -28.15 -7.17 47.97
CA VAL A 23 -29.07 -6.93 46.85
C VAL A 23 -28.52 -5.86 45.90
N VAL A 24 -27.99 -4.75 46.43
CA VAL A 24 -27.40 -3.67 45.63
C VAL A 24 -26.20 -4.19 44.84
N MET A 25 -25.27 -4.92 45.47
CA MET A 25 -24.13 -5.51 44.76
C MET A 25 -24.60 -6.53 43.72
N GLY A 26 -25.60 -7.35 44.03
CA GLY A 26 -26.23 -8.27 43.07
C GLY A 26 -26.77 -7.54 41.84
N VAL A 27 -27.57 -6.49 42.03
CA VAL A 27 -28.11 -5.69 40.92
C VAL A 27 -27.00 -4.99 40.13
N LEU A 28 -25.99 -4.42 40.80
CA LEU A 28 -24.85 -3.78 40.14
C LEU A 28 -24.06 -4.77 39.27
N THR A 29 -23.86 -6.01 39.72
CA THR A 29 -23.17 -7.03 38.92
C THR A 29 -23.98 -7.43 37.68
N ILE A 30 -25.30 -7.58 37.80
CA ILE A 30 -26.18 -7.88 36.66
C ILE A 30 -26.15 -6.71 35.67
N LEU A 31 -26.24 -5.46 36.13
CA LEU A 31 -26.16 -4.29 35.27
C LEU A 31 -24.78 -4.16 34.59
N ALA A 32 -23.69 -4.43 35.30
CA ALA A 32 -22.34 -4.43 34.72
C ALA A 32 -22.17 -5.50 33.64
N ALA A 33 -22.71 -6.71 33.85
CA ALA A 33 -22.66 -7.80 32.88
C ALA A 33 -23.42 -7.46 31.58
N LEU A 34 -24.54 -6.75 31.69
CA LEU A 34 -25.34 -6.32 30.54
C LEU A 34 -24.73 -5.12 29.80
N THR A 35 -24.02 -4.23 30.48
CA THR A 35 -23.47 -3.00 29.87
C THR A 35 -22.11 -3.20 29.21
N LEU A 36 -21.30 -4.15 29.67
CA LEU A 36 -19.94 -4.36 29.18
C LEU A 36 -19.84 -4.68 27.67
N PRO A 37 -20.71 -5.52 27.07
CA PRO A 37 -20.69 -5.79 25.63
C PRO A 37 -20.92 -4.51 24.80
N THR A 38 -21.93 -3.72 25.17
CA THR A 38 -22.29 -2.48 24.47
C THR A 38 -21.17 -1.46 24.48
N VAL A 39 -20.49 -1.28 25.62
CA VAL A 39 -19.34 -0.37 25.72
C VAL A 39 -18.18 -0.85 24.86
N LYS A 40 -17.93 -2.17 24.83
CA LYS A 40 -16.87 -2.76 23.99
C LYS A 40 -17.12 -2.51 22.51
N ASP A 41 -18.36 -2.66 22.05
CA ASP A 41 -18.69 -2.47 20.63
C ASP A 41 -18.66 -0.99 20.23
N LEU A 42 -19.17 -0.10 21.08
CA LEU A 42 -19.05 1.35 20.88
C LEU A 42 -17.59 1.83 20.81
N LEU A 43 -16.71 1.29 21.66
CA LEU A 43 -15.28 1.63 21.62
C LEU A 43 -14.56 1.06 20.38
N LYS A 44 -15.00 -0.07 19.82
CA LYS A 44 -14.43 -0.60 18.58
C LYS A 44 -14.77 0.29 17.39
N ASP A 45 -16.03 0.75 17.29
CA ASP A 45 -16.49 1.62 16.20
C ASP A 45 -15.75 2.98 16.21
N GLN A 46 -15.50 3.52 17.41
CA GLN A 46 -14.74 4.75 17.57
C GLN A 46 -13.29 4.61 17.09
N LYS A 47 -12.64 3.47 17.34
CA LYS A 47 -11.24 3.22 16.95
C LYS A 47 -11.06 3.18 15.44
N GLY A 48 -11.92 2.48 14.71
CA GLY A 48 -11.87 2.42 13.24
C GLY A 48 -12.02 3.80 12.62
N SER A 49 -13.03 4.54 13.07
CA SER A 49 -13.30 5.92 12.61
C SER A 49 -12.16 6.89 12.94
N GLN A 50 -11.56 6.78 14.14
CA GLN A 50 -10.41 7.60 14.54
C GLN A 50 -9.18 7.28 13.69
N ALA A 51 -8.91 6.01 13.42
CA ALA A 51 -7.79 5.61 12.58
C ALA A 51 -7.98 6.06 11.12
N ALA A 52 -9.19 5.96 10.57
CA ALA A 52 -9.50 6.46 9.24
C ALA A 52 -9.25 7.97 9.11
N ARG A 53 -9.71 8.77 10.10
CA ARG A 53 -9.39 10.20 10.17
C ARG A 53 -7.90 10.48 10.30
N LEU A 54 -7.18 9.69 11.09
CA LEU A 54 -5.73 9.83 11.26
C LEU A 54 -4.99 9.57 9.95
N VAL A 55 -5.34 8.50 9.23
CA VAL A 55 -4.78 8.17 7.92
C VAL A 55 -5.08 9.28 6.93
N GLN A 56 -6.35 9.69 6.80
CA GLN A 56 -6.76 10.77 5.92
C GLN A 56 -5.98 12.07 6.20
N ALA A 57 -5.92 12.51 7.45
CA ALA A 57 -5.19 13.72 7.84
C ALA A 57 -3.68 13.62 7.53
N TYR A 58 -3.10 12.42 7.61
CA TYR A 58 -1.70 12.20 7.27
C TYR A 58 -1.45 12.31 5.76
N PHE A 59 -2.35 11.77 4.93
CA PHE A 59 -2.34 11.99 3.48
C PHE A 59 -2.50 13.46 3.11
N GLU A 60 -3.43 14.17 3.74
CA GLU A 60 -3.63 15.61 3.53
C GLU A 60 -2.39 16.42 3.94
N SER A 61 -1.71 16.03 5.03
CA SER A 61 -0.46 16.66 5.47
C SER A 61 0.68 16.47 4.46
N ALA A 62 0.84 15.26 3.92
CA ALA A 62 1.86 15.00 2.90
C ALA A 62 1.58 15.74 1.60
N GLN A 63 0.31 15.79 1.18
CA GLN A 63 -0.12 16.58 0.03
C GLN A 63 0.16 18.08 0.23
N ALA A 64 -0.24 18.64 1.37
CA ALA A 64 0.02 20.04 1.70
C ALA A 64 1.52 20.36 1.73
N ARG A 65 2.35 19.43 2.25
CA ARG A 65 3.80 19.56 2.20
C ARG A 65 4.34 19.55 0.77
N ALA A 66 3.83 18.69 -0.10
CA ALA A 66 4.26 18.65 -1.50
C ALA A 66 3.98 19.98 -2.22
N ILE A 67 2.79 20.54 -1.99
CA ILE A 67 2.38 21.85 -2.52
C ILE A 67 3.27 22.97 -1.95
N ALA A 68 3.41 23.03 -0.63
CA ALA A 68 4.11 24.11 0.05
C ALA A 68 5.62 24.14 -0.27
N THR A 69 6.25 22.97 -0.44
CA THR A 69 7.68 22.88 -0.73
C THR A 69 8.00 22.94 -2.22
N GLY A 70 6.99 22.82 -3.09
CA GLY A 70 7.20 22.68 -4.53
C GLY A 70 7.93 21.38 -4.91
N ARG A 71 8.02 20.40 -4.00
CA ARG A 71 8.75 19.14 -4.18
C ARG A 71 7.82 17.94 -4.01
N PRO A 72 8.01 16.84 -4.75
CA PRO A 72 7.16 15.68 -4.56
C PRO A 72 7.46 14.99 -3.23
N VAL A 73 6.39 14.59 -2.53
CA VAL A 73 6.43 13.96 -1.20
C VAL A 73 5.76 12.60 -1.29
N ALA A 74 6.40 11.57 -0.73
CA ALA A 74 5.84 10.24 -0.66
C ALA A 74 5.22 9.97 0.72
N ILE A 75 4.21 9.11 0.75
CA ILE A 75 3.81 8.37 1.94
C ILE A 75 4.23 6.93 1.75
N ILE A 76 4.95 6.41 2.73
CA ILE A 76 5.49 5.05 2.75
C ILE A 76 4.67 4.24 3.75
N LEU A 77 3.97 3.23 3.24
CA LEU A 77 3.16 2.28 3.98
C LEU A 77 4.04 1.08 4.34
N ASP A 78 4.39 0.95 5.61
CA ASP A 78 5.27 -0.11 6.08
C ASP A 78 4.48 -1.39 6.36
N ARG A 79 4.86 -2.49 5.69
CA ARG A 79 4.39 -3.83 6.04
C ARG A 79 4.94 -4.23 7.41
N SER A 80 4.13 -4.93 8.19
CA SER A 80 4.47 -5.30 9.58
C SER A 80 5.41 -6.51 9.68
N GLY A 81 5.54 -7.30 8.62
CA GLY A 81 6.45 -8.44 8.56
C GLY A 81 6.64 -9.00 7.15
N THR A 82 7.48 -10.04 7.06
CA THR A 82 7.87 -10.71 5.80
C THR A 82 7.20 -12.07 5.61
N ALA A 83 6.27 -12.43 6.49
CA ALA A 83 5.47 -13.65 6.40
C ALA A 83 3.98 -13.32 6.29
N SER A 84 3.23 -14.11 5.52
CA SER A 84 1.76 -14.02 5.48
C SER A 84 1.15 -14.39 6.85
N PRO A 85 0.08 -13.71 7.33
CA PRO A 85 -0.57 -12.53 6.76
C PRO A 85 0.09 -11.19 7.15
N ASN A 86 1.11 -11.21 8.01
CA ASN A 86 1.76 -9.99 8.53
C ASN A 86 2.30 -9.06 7.44
N SER A 87 2.64 -9.62 6.27
CA SER A 87 3.02 -8.83 5.11
C SER A 87 1.87 -8.00 4.52
N ASP A 88 0.60 -8.38 4.70
CA ASP A 88 -0.53 -7.55 4.26
C ASP A 88 -1.03 -6.57 5.33
N ILE A 89 -0.42 -6.57 6.51
CA ILE A 89 -0.74 -5.66 7.61
C ILE A 89 0.19 -4.44 7.54
N CYS A 90 -0.36 -3.23 7.42
CA CYS A 90 0.38 -1.99 7.58
C CYS A 90 -0.13 -1.20 8.80
N THR A 91 0.72 -1.02 9.82
CA THR A 91 0.39 -0.28 11.05
C THR A 91 1.15 1.05 11.17
N ARG A 92 2.09 1.32 10.27
CA ARG A 92 2.92 2.54 10.30
C ARG A 92 2.99 3.19 8.93
N LEU A 93 2.77 4.50 8.92
CA LEU A 93 2.96 5.34 7.74
C LEU A 93 4.09 6.33 8.01
N SER A 94 4.98 6.53 7.04
CA SER A 94 6.11 7.46 7.15
C SER A 94 6.11 8.43 5.97
N ILE A 95 6.60 9.66 6.17
CA ILE A 95 6.85 10.56 5.05
C ILE A 95 8.13 10.11 4.34
N GLY A 96 8.08 10.08 3.02
CA GLY A 96 9.24 9.88 2.17
C GLY A 96 9.56 11.13 1.35
N GLU A 97 10.83 11.33 1.08
CA GLU A 97 11.31 12.34 0.15
C GLU A 97 11.59 11.69 -1.20
N THR A 98 11.22 12.40 -2.25
CA THR A 98 11.61 12.06 -3.62
C THR A 98 12.65 13.06 -4.08
N PHE A 99 13.66 12.55 -4.75
CA PHE A 99 14.70 13.39 -5.30
C PHE A 99 14.36 13.81 -6.73
N PRO A 100 14.83 14.98 -7.18
CA PRO A 100 14.86 15.28 -8.61
C PRO A 100 15.54 14.14 -9.38
N PRO A 101 15.16 13.92 -10.65
CA PRO A 101 15.81 12.92 -11.48
C PRO A 101 17.31 13.22 -11.56
N TYR A 102 18.12 12.18 -11.44
CA TYR A 102 19.57 12.30 -11.60
C TYR A 102 19.92 12.31 -13.09
N GLU A 103 20.60 13.35 -13.56
CA GLU A 103 20.93 13.55 -14.97
C GLU A 103 22.45 13.50 -15.25
N GLY A 104 23.24 13.03 -14.26
CA GLY A 104 24.70 13.09 -14.27
C GLY A 104 25.26 14.14 -13.30
N ASP A 105 26.56 14.04 -13.03
CA ASP A 105 27.31 14.99 -12.19
C ASP A 105 27.76 16.21 -13.00
N LEU A 106 27.98 16.01 -14.30
CA LEU A 106 28.34 17.06 -15.24
C LEU A 106 27.15 17.44 -16.11
N SER A 107 27.04 18.74 -16.39
CA SER A 107 26.00 19.25 -17.30
C SER A 107 26.16 18.62 -18.69
N GLY A 108 25.08 18.01 -19.17
CA GLY A 108 25.06 17.36 -20.48
C GLY A 108 25.66 15.95 -20.51
N ALA A 109 25.81 15.28 -19.36
CA ALA A 109 26.16 13.87 -19.30
C ALA A 109 25.24 13.02 -20.19
N ARG A 110 25.83 12.04 -20.87
CA ARG A 110 25.12 11.19 -21.83
C ARG A 110 25.47 9.72 -21.64
N ALA A 111 24.50 8.87 -21.93
CA ALA A 111 24.65 7.43 -21.94
C ALA A 111 24.73 6.91 -23.39
N ALA A 112 25.76 6.14 -23.70
CA ALA A 112 25.78 5.30 -24.89
C ALA A 112 25.00 4.01 -24.61
N ILE A 113 24.08 3.64 -25.49
CA ILE A 113 23.21 2.48 -25.27
C ILE A 113 23.65 1.34 -26.19
N SER A 114 23.78 0.14 -25.64
CA SER A 114 24.18 -1.07 -26.35
C SER A 114 23.45 -2.29 -25.83
N ASP A 115 23.46 -3.38 -26.59
CA ASP A 115 22.85 -4.64 -26.16
C ASP A 115 23.65 -5.30 -25.04
N HIS A 116 22.94 -5.91 -24.08
CA HIS A 116 23.61 -6.65 -23.03
C HIS A 116 24.21 -7.94 -23.61
N PRO A 117 25.48 -8.27 -23.34
CA PRO A 117 26.20 -9.34 -24.05
C PRO A 117 25.61 -10.74 -23.84
N THR A 118 24.88 -10.94 -22.73
CA THR A 118 24.35 -12.25 -22.32
C THR A 118 22.86 -12.26 -22.00
N LEU A 119 22.21 -11.09 -21.93
CA LEU A 119 20.81 -10.98 -21.49
C LEU A 119 20.00 -10.42 -22.64
N SER A 120 19.30 -11.28 -23.37
CA SER A 120 18.60 -10.94 -24.62
C SER A 120 17.48 -9.91 -24.49
N ASN A 121 17.00 -9.64 -23.27
CA ASN A 121 15.96 -8.65 -22.96
C ASN A 121 16.48 -7.43 -22.19
N HIS A 122 17.80 -7.30 -22.05
CA HIS A 122 18.42 -6.17 -21.36
C HIS A 122 19.36 -5.42 -22.29
N GLN A 123 19.56 -4.16 -21.96
CA GLN A 123 20.54 -3.29 -22.59
C GLN A 123 21.38 -2.61 -21.52
N ILE A 124 22.49 -2.05 -21.97
CA ILE A 124 23.45 -1.35 -21.14
C ILE A 124 23.47 0.11 -21.56
N ALA A 125 23.26 0.99 -20.61
CA ALA A 125 23.59 2.40 -20.72
C ALA A 125 24.96 2.63 -20.09
N SER A 126 25.96 2.89 -20.92
CA SER A 126 27.32 3.20 -20.53
C SER A 126 27.51 4.71 -20.40
N ILE A 127 27.81 5.16 -19.18
CA ILE A 127 28.08 6.56 -18.85
C ILE A 127 29.55 6.66 -18.42
N PRO A 128 30.35 7.60 -18.95
CA PRO A 128 31.72 7.80 -18.48
C PRO A 128 31.74 8.02 -16.96
N LEU A 129 32.67 7.37 -16.25
CA LEU A 129 32.78 7.50 -14.79
C LEU A 129 32.97 8.97 -14.37
N ALA A 130 33.66 9.77 -15.18
CA ALA A 130 33.84 11.21 -14.93
C ALA A 130 32.53 12.01 -14.96
N ASP A 131 31.53 11.55 -15.70
CA ASP A 131 30.23 12.23 -15.86
C ASP A 131 29.22 11.79 -14.80
N ALA A 132 29.49 10.70 -14.07
CA ALA A 132 28.57 10.12 -13.09
C ALA A 132 29.26 9.48 -11.87
N ALA A 133 30.35 10.09 -11.40
CA ALA A 133 31.16 9.59 -10.29
C ALA A 133 30.34 9.36 -9.00
N SER A 134 29.26 10.11 -8.77
CA SER A 134 28.39 9.96 -7.60
C SER A 134 27.61 8.64 -7.57
N LEU A 135 27.52 7.91 -8.68
CA LEU A 135 26.87 6.59 -8.74
C LEU A 135 27.77 5.44 -8.27
N TRP A 136 29.08 5.65 -8.14
CA TRP A 136 30.05 4.59 -7.85
C TRP A 136 31.09 5.01 -6.82
N ASP A 137 31.29 4.17 -5.80
CA ASP A 137 32.42 4.33 -4.88
C ASP A 137 33.63 3.55 -5.41
N THR A 138 34.66 4.28 -5.79
CA THR A 138 35.90 3.71 -6.35
C THR A 138 36.79 3.07 -5.28
N ASN A 139 36.63 3.41 -4.00
CA ASN A 139 37.41 2.81 -2.91
C ASN A 139 36.92 1.41 -2.57
N THR A 140 35.59 1.22 -2.54
CA THR A 140 34.96 -0.07 -2.26
C THR A 140 34.63 -0.86 -3.52
N ASN A 141 34.84 -0.26 -4.69
CA ASN A 141 34.48 -0.80 -6.01
C ASN A 141 33.03 -1.32 -6.03
N SER A 142 32.09 -0.48 -5.59
CA SER A 142 30.68 -0.81 -5.48
C SER A 142 29.81 0.38 -5.87
N SER A 143 28.53 0.13 -6.17
CA SER A 143 27.56 1.22 -6.32
C SER A 143 27.51 2.05 -5.03
N SER A 144 27.32 3.36 -5.17
CA SER A 144 27.27 4.29 -4.03
C SER A 144 25.99 4.13 -3.18
N GLY A 145 25.04 3.31 -3.64
CA GLY A 145 23.70 3.21 -3.08
C GLY A 145 22.78 4.37 -3.45
N MET A 146 23.27 5.37 -4.20
CA MET A 146 22.43 6.48 -4.66
C MET A 146 21.37 6.00 -5.66
N VAL A 147 21.75 5.14 -6.59
CA VAL A 147 20.87 4.45 -7.53
C VAL A 147 21.04 2.96 -7.33
N GLY A 148 19.92 2.24 -7.37
CA GLY A 148 19.94 0.79 -7.21
C GLY A 148 18.99 0.08 -8.17
N PRO A 149 18.91 -1.26 -8.03
CA PRO A 149 17.91 -2.04 -8.71
C PRO A 149 16.50 -1.46 -8.49
N TYR A 150 15.70 -1.51 -9.55
CA TYR A 150 14.31 -1.05 -9.66
C TYR A 150 14.09 0.47 -9.69
N ASP A 151 15.15 1.27 -9.58
CA ASP A 151 15.08 2.66 -10.03
C ASP A 151 14.81 2.71 -11.54
N VAL A 152 14.29 3.83 -12.02
CA VAL A 152 13.85 3.96 -13.42
C VAL A 152 14.79 4.90 -14.16
N ILE A 153 15.27 4.48 -15.33
CA ILE A 153 16.03 5.32 -16.26
C ILE A 153 15.18 5.67 -17.47
N GLN A 154 15.25 6.92 -17.91
CA GLN A 154 14.67 7.43 -19.17
C GLN A 154 15.78 8.01 -20.04
N PHE A 155 15.61 7.94 -21.35
CA PHE A 155 16.58 8.43 -22.33
C PHE A 155 15.95 9.41 -23.31
N GLY A 156 16.70 10.46 -23.68
CA GLY A 156 16.25 11.46 -24.63
C GLY A 156 15.05 12.25 -24.11
N ASP A 157 14.18 12.63 -25.06
CA ASP A 157 12.88 13.23 -24.81
C ASP A 157 11.76 12.17 -24.76
N SER A 158 12.11 10.89 -24.77
CA SER A 158 11.14 9.81 -24.69
C SER A 158 10.55 9.75 -23.28
N ALA A 159 9.22 9.72 -23.21
CA ALA A 159 8.51 9.46 -21.95
C ALA A 159 8.60 7.98 -21.52
N ARG A 160 9.25 7.10 -22.30
CA ARG A 160 9.33 5.66 -22.03
C ARG A 160 10.35 5.36 -20.91
N PRO A 161 9.91 4.89 -19.72
CA PRO A 161 10.80 4.47 -18.65
C PRO A 161 11.33 3.05 -18.88
N TYR A 162 12.57 2.82 -18.44
CA TYR A 162 13.19 1.50 -18.37
C TYR A 162 13.62 1.21 -16.93
N ARG A 163 13.48 -0.04 -16.50
CA ARG A 163 13.81 -0.46 -15.13
C ARG A 163 15.30 -0.81 -15.05
N ILE A 164 16.00 -0.26 -14.07
CA ILE A 164 17.39 -0.58 -13.77
C ILE A 164 17.44 -1.94 -13.08
N LYS A 165 18.25 -2.85 -13.61
CA LYS A 165 18.56 -4.15 -12.99
C LYS A 165 19.73 -4.03 -12.03
N GLU A 166 20.83 -3.44 -12.49
CA GLU A 166 22.05 -3.31 -11.72
C GLU A 166 22.96 -2.21 -12.29
N LEU A 167 23.96 -1.84 -11.49
CA LEU A 167 25.05 -0.97 -11.90
C LEU A 167 26.35 -1.76 -11.78
N THR A 168 27.19 -1.67 -12.79
CA THR A 168 28.53 -2.28 -12.80
C THR A 168 29.56 -1.29 -13.30
N LEU A 169 30.82 -1.48 -12.94
CA LEU A 169 31.93 -0.73 -13.52
C LEU A 169 32.54 -1.55 -14.66
N ALA A 170 32.83 -0.88 -15.77
CA ALA A 170 33.47 -1.51 -16.93
C ALA A 170 34.60 -0.65 -17.49
N GLY A 171 35.50 -1.30 -18.22
CA GLY A 171 36.65 -0.65 -18.84
C GLY A 171 37.86 -0.56 -17.92
N SER A 172 38.87 0.16 -18.39
CA SER A 172 40.14 0.38 -17.70
C SER A 172 40.60 1.81 -17.94
N ALA A 173 41.36 2.37 -17.00
CA ALA A 173 41.84 3.74 -17.12
C ALA A 173 42.57 3.96 -18.47
N PRO A 174 42.28 5.06 -19.20
CA PRO A 174 41.45 6.20 -18.79
C PRO A 174 39.94 6.04 -19.10
N ASN A 175 39.53 4.99 -19.84
CA ASN A 175 38.18 4.80 -20.34
C ASN A 175 37.38 3.87 -19.41
N VAL A 176 36.95 4.42 -18.28
CA VAL A 176 36.11 3.72 -17.29
C VAL A 176 34.68 4.21 -17.41
N PHE A 177 33.74 3.27 -17.44
CA PHE A 177 32.30 3.52 -17.59
C PHE A 177 31.53 2.89 -16.44
N ILE A 178 30.46 3.58 -16.02
CA ILE A 178 29.38 2.99 -15.24
C ILE A 178 28.38 2.42 -16.24
N ASN A 179 28.23 1.10 -16.21
CA ASN A 179 27.24 0.38 -16.97
C ASN A 179 25.99 0.21 -16.13
N ILE A 180 24.91 0.86 -16.56
CA ILE A 180 23.58 0.66 -16.02
C ILE A 180 22.87 -0.36 -16.90
N THR A 181 22.71 -1.58 -16.37
CA THR A 181 21.93 -2.62 -17.06
C THR A 181 20.46 -2.34 -16.80
N PHE A 182 19.66 -2.24 -17.86
CA PHE A 182 18.22 -2.01 -17.77
C PHE A 182 17.44 -2.97 -18.67
N GLN A 183 16.20 -3.25 -18.30
CA GLN A 183 15.33 -4.12 -19.09
C GLN A 183 14.71 -3.33 -20.25
N ASN A 184 15.04 -3.71 -21.49
CA ASN A 184 14.42 -3.15 -22.70
C ASN A 184 13.29 -4.07 -23.16
N ALA A 185 12.21 -4.14 -22.38
CA ALA A 185 11.17 -5.13 -22.61
C ALA A 185 10.40 -4.89 -23.92
N SER A 186 10.40 -5.91 -24.79
CA SER A 186 9.15 -6.62 -25.08
C SER A 186 8.92 -7.69 -24.03
N ILE A 187 7.68 -7.82 -23.55
CA ILE A 187 7.21 -9.10 -23.05
C ILE A 187 6.59 -9.79 -24.26
N ALA A 188 7.16 -10.89 -24.73
CA ALA A 188 6.39 -11.85 -25.53
C ALA A 188 5.66 -12.77 -24.55
N PRO A 189 4.32 -12.75 -24.56
CA PRO A 189 3.62 -14.03 -24.49
C PRO A 189 2.43 -13.99 -25.44
N GLY A 190 2.46 -14.83 -26.48
CA GLY A 190 1.24 -15.33 -27.11
C GLY A 190 0.47 -16.24 -26.13
N ILE A 191 0.13 -15.72 -24.95
CA ILE A 191 -0.77 -16.37 -24.03
C ILE A 191 -2.10 -15.64 -24.12
N VAL A 192 -3.06 -16.35 -24.71
CA VAL A 192 -4.47 -16.03 -24.62
C VAL A 192 -4.86 -16.18 -23.15
N LEU A 193 -5.24 -15.08 -22.50
CA LEU A 193 -5.98 -15.16 -21.24
C LEU A 193 -7.39 -15.66 -21.56
N THR A 194 -7.91 -16.63 -20.80
CA THR A 194 -9.33 -16.99 -20.83
C THR A 194 -10.14 -15.74 -20.46
N GLY A 195 -10.76 -15.12 -21.46
CA GLY A 195 -11.38 -13.80 -21.36
C GLY A 195 -11.07 -12.86 -22.54
N GLY A 196 -10.19 -13.22 -23.47
CA GLY A 196 -10.02 -12.51 -24.75
C GLY A 196 -9.26 -11.19 -24.70
N VAL A 197 -8.55 -10.90 -23.60
CA VAL A 197 -7.68 -9.72 -23.51
C VAL A 197 -6.30 -10.05 -24.06
N THR A 198 -6.01 -9.54 -25.26
CA THR A 198 -4.66 -9.54 -25.85
C THR A 198 -3.84 -8.44 -25.18
N VAL A 199 -2.77 -8.79 -24.48
CA VAL A 199 -1.82 -7.79 -23.95
C VAL A 199 -1.00 -7.25 -25.14
N PRO A 200 -0.86 -5.92 -25.31
CA PRO A 200 -0.05 -5.37 -26.38
C PRO A 200 1.41 -5.82 -26.24
N ILE A 201 1.97 -6.37 -27.32
CA ILE A 201 3.41 -6.55 -27.48
C ILE A 201 4.02 -5.15 -27.46
N VAL A 202 4.67 -4.77 -26.36
CA VAL A 202 5.49 -3.57 -26.38
C VAL A 202 6.73 -3.92 -27.20
N GLU A 203 6.92 -3.35 -28.39
CA GLU A 203 8.15 -3.60 -29.15
C GLU A 203 9.37 -3.09 -28.38
N PRO A 204 10.54 -3.76 -28.47
CA PRO A 204 11.75 -3.28 -27.81
C PRO A 204 12.05 -1.88 -28.33
N ALA A 205 12.51 -0.99 -27.46
CA ALA A 205 12.92 0.32 -27.93
C ALA A 205 14.18 0.19 -28.80
N ILE A 206 14.15 0.80 -29.98
CA ILE A 206 15.33 0.97 -30.82
C ILE A 206 16.00 2.28 -30.41
N PHE A 207 17.23 2.20 -29.94
CA PHE A 207 18.01 3.37 -29.59
C PHE A 207 18.93 3.78 -30.74
N PRO A 208 19.10 5.10 -30.97
CA PRO A 208 20.10 5.57 -31.90
C PRO A 208 21.50 5.24 -31.39
N ALA A 209 22.45 5.01 -32.31
CA ALA A 209 23.84 4.73 -31.96
C ALA A 209 24.55 5.91 -31.25
N ALA A 210 23.99 7.12 -31.32
CA ALA A 210 24.55 8.30 -30.68
C ALA A 210 24.19 8.36 -29.17
N PRO A 211 25.12 8.79 -28.29
CA PRO A 211 24.85 8.94 -26.86
C PRO A 211 23.64 9.85 -26.58
N GLN A 212 22.76 9.40 -25.68
CA GLN A 212 21.51 10.07 -25.33
C GLN A 212 21.61 10.74 -23.95
N PRO A 213 20.96 11.89 -23.72
CA PRO A 213 20.76 12.38 -22.36
C PRO A 213 19.92 11.36 -21.59
N PHE A 214 20.11 11.27 -20.29
CA PHE A 214 19.38 10.31 -19.45
C PHE A 214 18.86 10.99 -18.19
N ARG A 215 17.82 10.39 -17.60
CA ARG A 215 17.26 10.80 -16.30
C ARG A 215 16.97 9.57 -15.47
N ILE A 216 17.49 9.52 -14.26
CA ILE A 216 17.24 8.42 -13.31
C ILE A 216 16.28 8.90 -12.23
N TYR A 217 15.10 8.29 -12.19
CA TYR A 217 14.08 8.47 -11.17
C TYR A 217 14.30 7.44 -10.07
N ARG A 218 14.75 7.93 -8.92
CA ARG A 218 14.98 7.13 -7.73
C ARG A 218 13.70 6.83 -6.99
N LYS A 219 13.60 5.64 -6.39
CA LYS A 219 12.52 5.31 -5.46
C LYS A 219 12.50 6.29 -4.27
N PRO A 220 11.31 6.61 -3.73
CA PRO A 220 11.22 7.43 -2.53
C PRO A 220 11.99 6.82 -1.35
N THR A 221 12.67 7.66 -0.59
CA THR A 221 13.38 7.25 0.63
C THR A 221 12.67 7.81 1.85
N LYS A 222 12.68 7.08 2.97
CA LYS A 222 12.07 7.56 4.22
C LYS A 222 12.77 8.85 4.65
N SER A 223 12.00 9.90 4.83
CA SER A 223 12.48 11.12 5.45
C SER A 223 12.68 10.89 6.95
N LEU A 224 13.53 11.70 7.57
CA LEU A 224 13.57 11.82 9.03
C LEU A 224 12.32 12.53 9.59
N ALA A 225 11.49 13.11 8.71
CA ALA A 225 10.18 13.63 9.08
C ALA A 225 9.31 12.52 9.71
N GLY A 226 8.59 12.88 10.77
CA GLY A 226 7.90 11.95 11.67
C GLY A 226 7.02 10.89 10.98
N ASN A 227 6.83 9.78 11.68
CA ASN A 227 5.92 8.71 11.29
C ASN A 227 4.64 8.76 12.13
N ILE A 228 3.58 8.12 11.64
CA ILE A 228 2.40 7.81 12.44
C ILE A 228 2.28 6.30 12.62
N VAL A 229 1.88 5.90 13.82
CA VAL A 229 1.52 4.52 14.16
C VAL A 229 0.02 4.48 14.40
N LEU A 230 -0.66 3.55 13.75
CA LEU A 230 -2.10 3.38 13.90
C LEU A 230 -2.44 2.84 15.31
N PRO A 231 -3.65 3.13 15.82
CA PRO A 231 -4.09 2.61 17.11
C PRO A 231 -3.95 1.08 17.18
N ARG A 232 -3.65 0.55 18.37
CA ARG A 232 -3.46 -0.89 18.57
C ARG A 232 -4.67 -1.68 18.07
N GLY A 233 -4.39 -2.68 17.24
CA GLY A 233 -5.40 -3.56 16.64
C GLY A 233 -6.00 -3.05 15.34
N VAL A 234 -5.60 -1.86 14.86
CA VAL A 234 -6.02 -1.29 13.57
C VAL A 234 -4.86 -1.30 12.58
N CYS A 235 -5.14 -1.56 11.31
CA CYS A 235 -4.18 -1.52 10.22
C CYS A 235 -4.79 -0.99 8.93
N LEU A 236 -3.93 -0.68 7.97
CA LEU A 236 -4.25 -0.74 6.56
C LEU A 236 -4.13 -2.20 6.12
N ASP A 237 -5.23 -2.75 5.63
CA ASP A 237 -5.31 -4.09 5.06
C ASP A 237 -4.90 -4.05 3.58
N LEU A 238 -3.64 -4.40 3.31
CA LEU A 238 -3.08 -4.37 1.96
C LEU A 238 -3.61 -5.50 1.07
N SER A 239 -4.14 -6.59 1.64
CA SER A 239 -4.62 -7.77 0.90
C SER A 239 -5.77 -7.43 -0.07
N VAL A 240 -6.56 -6.42 0.29
CA VAL A 240 -7.71 -5.93 -0.50
C VAL A 240 -7.56 -4.47 -0.93
N SER A 241 -6.40 -3.85 -0.67
CA SER A 241 -6.08 -2.49 -1.11
C SER A 241 -5.38 -2.51 -2.47
N GLY A 242 -5.54 -1.45 -3.25
CA GLY A 242 -4.95 -1.41 -4.59
C GLY A 242 -5.49 -0.27 -5.44
N ILE A 243 -5.27 -0.39 -6.75
CA ILE A 243 -5.59 0.62 -7.75
C ILE A 243 -6.87 0.24 -8.50
N GLY A 244 -7.67 1.25 -8.79
CA GLY A 244 -8.90 1.14 -9.56
C GLY A 244 -10.02 0.37 -8.86
N ARG A 245 -11.01 -0.03 -9.65
CA ARG A 245 -12.27 -0.54 -9.11
C ARG A 245 -12.12 -1.90 -8.40
N SER A 246 -11.27 -2.81 -8.88
CA SER A 246 -11.14 -4.17 -8.33
C SER A 246 -9.70 -4.57 -7.97
N GLY A 247 -8.72 -3.69 -8.16
CA GLY A 247 -7.30 -4.02 -7.99
C GLY A 247 -6.94 -4.33 -6.53
N THR A 248 -6.12 -5.36 -6.36
CA THR A 248 -5.57 -5.82 -5.07
C THR A 248 -4.05 -5.80 -5.13
N ASP A 249 -3.51 -4.84 -5.85
CA ASP A 249 -2.10 -4.76 -6.28
C ASP A 249 -1.12 -4.73 -5.10
N PHE A 250 -1.61 -4.35 -3.91
CA PHE A 250 -0.80 -4.28 -2.71
C PHE A 250 -0.82 -5.58 -1.90
N GLY A 251 -1.67 -6.55 -2.25
CA GLY A 251 -1.75 -7.83 -1.55
C GLY A 251 -0.63 -8.77 -1.95
N ILE A 252 0.04 -9.42 -0.99
CA ILE A 252 1.17 -10.34 -1.28
C ILE A 252 0.80 -11.46 -2.24
N ASN A 253 -0.47 -11.85 -2.26
CA ASN A 253 -0.93 -12.93 -3.12
C ASN A 253 -1.07 -12.47 -4.56
N THR A 254 -1.60 -11.27 -4.79
CA THR A 254 -1.60 -10.64 -6.12
C THR A 254 -0.17 -10.44 -6.61
N ILE A 255 0.73 -10.01 -5.72
CA ILE A 255 2.15 -9.86 -6.01
C ILE A 255 2.80 -11.21 -6.35
N SER A 256 2.40 -12.29 -5.67
CA SER A 256 2.99 -13.63 -5.82
C SER A 256 2.32 -14.48 -6.90
N LEU A 257 1.24 -14.01 -7.53
CA LEU A 257 0.56 -14.74 -8.59
C LEU A 257 1.31 -14.58 -9.91
N ASN A 258 1.62 -15.71 -10.55
CA ASN A 258 2.11 -15.71 -11.92
C ASN A 258 0.93 -15.49 -12.87
N PRO A 259 0.86 -14.35 -13.59
CA PRO A 259 -0.27 -14.04 -14.46
C PRO A 259 -0.35 -14.96 -15.68
N ALA A 260 0.74 -15.63 -16.06
CA ALA A 260 0.78 -16.54 -17.21
C ALA A 260 0.21 -17.93 -16.88
N SER A 261 0.43 -18.42 -15.66
CA SER A 261 0.01 -19.77 -15.24
C SER A 261 -1.17 -19.77 -14.25
N GLY A 262 -1.49 -18.63 -13.62
CA GLY A 262 -2.46 -18.55 -12.53
C GLY A 262 -2.01 -19.23 -11.23
N SER A 263 -0.77 -19.75 -11.19
CA SER A 263 -0.18 -20.36 -10.00
C SER A 263 0.64 -19.35 -9.21
N LEU A 264 0.92 -19.63 -7.94
CA LEU A 264 1.87 -18.82 -7.18
C LEU A 264 3.31 -19.05 -7.69
N PHE A 265 4.13 -18.00 -7.64
CA PHE A 265 5.58 -18.09 -7.80
C PHE A 265 6.20 -18.86 -6.64
N SER A 266 7.25 -19.64 -6.92
CA SER A 266 8.08 -20.21 -5.86
C SER A 266 8.98 -19.13 -5.29
N VAL A 267 8.52 -18.44 -4.25
CA VAL A 267 9.28 -17.38 -3.56
C VAL A 267 10.04 -17.92 -2.34
N PRO A 268 11.20 -17.36 -1.98
CA PRO A 268 11.89 -17.71 -0.76
C PRO A 268 11.01 -17.51 0.48
N ALA A 269 11.13 -18.40 1.46
CA ALA A 269 10.48 -18.21 2.74
C ALA A 269 10.97 -16.92 3.42
N GLY A 270 10.04 -16.10 3.91
CA GLY A 270 10.37 -14.83 4.58
C GLY A 270 10.76 -13.70 3.61
N LEU A 271 10.31 -13.77 2.35
CA LEU A 271 10.50 -12.68 1.39
C LEU A 271 9.98 -11.35 1.95
N ASP A 272 10.82 -10.31 1.89
CA ASP A 272 10.38 -8.95 2.14
C ASP A 272 9.66 -8.37 0.91
N TYR A 273 8.34 -8.24 1.02
CA TYR A 273 7.50 -7.62 -0.01
C TYR A 273 7.60 -6.09 -0.05
N GLY A 274 8.48 -5.48 0.74
CA GLY A 274 8.73 -4.04 0.74
C GLY A 274 7.52 -3.20 1.16
N SER A 275 7.65 -1.88 1.12
CA SER A 275 6.57 -0.96 1.45
C SER A 275 5.60 -0.75 0.26
N VAL A 276 4.57 0.08 0.44
CA VAL A 276 3.87 0.71 -0.68
C VAL A 276 4.10 2.21 -0.58
N ASN A 277 4.59 2.86 -1.63
CA ASN A 277 4.91 4.29 -1.60
C ASN A 277 3.96 5.05 -2.53
N ILE A 278 3.21 6.00 -1.99
CA ILE A 278 2.28 6.84 -2.77
C ILE A 278 2.86 8.25 -2.85
N VAL A 279 3.10 8.76 -4.06
CA VAL A 279 3.83 10.02 -4.27
C VAL A 279 2.90 11.13 -4.74
N PHE A 280 2.81 12.19 -3.93
CA PHE A 280 2.18 13.45 -4.31
C PHE A 280 3.14 14.31 -5.12
N SER A 281 2.62 14.90 -6.20
CA SER A 281 3.29 15.93 -6.98
C SER A 281 3.24 17.29 -6.27
N PRO A 282 4.08 18.25 -6.68
CA PRO A 282 3.99 19.64 -6.23
C PRO A 282 2.63 20.32 -6.52
N THR A 283 1.80 19.78 -7.41
CA THR A 283 0.45 20.32 -7.69
C THR A 283 -0.62 19.70 -6.79
N GLY A 284 -0.25 18.81 -5.87
CA GLY A 284 -1.16 18.11 -4.98
C GLY A 284 -1.81 16.86 -5.59
N THR A 285 -1.56 16.57 -6.86
CA THR A 285 -2.03 15.34 -7.52
C THR A 285 -1.17 14.14 -7.13
N ILE A 286 -1.61 12.92 -7.40
CA ILE A 286 -0.76 11.73 -7.22
C ILE A 286 -0.03 11.48 -8.53
N ARG A 287 1.29 11.40 -8.45
CA ARG A 287 2.17 11.20 -9.59
C ARG A 287 2.43 9.72 -9.85
N ASP A 288 2.80 9.00 -8.79
CA ASP A 288 3.29 7.62 -8.86
C ASP A 288 2.89 6.84 -7.63
N VAL A 289 2.79 5.52 -7.79
CA VAL A 289 2.79 4.56 -6.69
C VAL A 289 3.93 3.57 -6.91
N TYR A 290 4.62 3.19 -5.85
CA TYR A 290 5.64 2.15 -5.88
C TYR A 290 5.21 0.98 -5.01
N PHE A 291 5.30 -0.24 -5.52
CA PHE A 291 5.04 -1.46 -4.76
C PHE A 291 5.82 -2.62 -5.37
N THR A 292 5.93 -3.72 -4.63
CA THR A 292 6.65 -4.90 -5.11
C THR A 292 5.81 -5.67 -6.13
N GLU A 293 6.41 -6.07 -7.23
CA GLU A 293 5.88 -7.00 -8.23
C GLU A 293 6.79 -8.22 -8.32
N ILE A 294 6.24 -9.36 -8.74
CA ILE A 294 7.04 -10.53 -9.07
C ILE A 294 6.82 -10.89 -10.53
N SER A 295 7.91 -11.07 -11.27
CA SER A 295 7.88 -11.37 -12.70
C SER A 295 8.88 -12.47 -13.07
N GLY A 296 8.84 -12.97 -14.30
CA GLY A 296 9.77 -13.99 -14.79
C GLY A 296 9.25 -15.43 -14.64
N PRO A 297 10.13 -16.44 -14.80
CA PRO A 297 9.74 -17.85 -14.76
C PRO A 297 9.38 -18.32 -13.35
N ALA A 298 8.41 -19.23 -13.23
CA ALA A 298 7.81 -19.65 -11.95
C ALA A 298 8.82 -20.18 -10.89
N ASN A 299 9.91 -20.78 -11.36
CA ASN A 299 10.96 -21.42 -10.58
C ASN A 299 12.17 -20.50 -10.30
N ASN A 300 12.22 -19.30 -10.89
CA ASN A 300 13.24 -18.30 -10.61
C ASN A 300 12.65 -16.89 -10.80
N PRO A 301 11.71 -16.48 -9.92
CA PRO A 301 11.05 -15.19 -10.03
C PRO A 301 12.01 -14.02 -9.76
N LEU A 302 11.84 -12.94 -10.52
CA LEU A 302 12.40 -11.63 -10.24
C LEU A 302 11.43 -10.89 -9.32
N ILE A 303 11.92 -10.42 -8.16
CA ILE A 303 11.13 -9.65 -7.19
C ILE A 303 11.54 -8.19 -7.31
N GLU A 304 10.61 -7.30 -7.66
CA GLU A 304 10.92 -5.94 -8.11
C GLU A 304 10.14 -4.89 -7.34
N PHE A 305 10.78 -3.82 -6.88
CA PHE A 305 10.07 -2.67 -6.32
C PHE A 305 9.76 -1.63 -7.39
N SER A 306 8.62 -1.79 -8.06
CA SER A 306 8.31 -1.15 -9.33
C SER A 306 7.55 0.17 -9.16
N ARG A 307 7.82 1.12 -10.08
CA ARG A 307 7.05 2.36 -10.24
C ARG A 307 5.84 2.11 -11.14
N HIS A 308 4.67 2.54 -10.67
CA HIS A 308 3.39 2.49 -11.37
C HIS A 308 2.82 3.90 -11.51
N PRO A 309 2.60 4.39 -12.74
CA PRO A 309 1.68 5.50 -12.96
C PRO A 309 0.30 5.11 -12.40
N THR A 310 -0.46 6.08 -11.89
CA THR A 310 -1.79 5.84 -11.32
C THR A 310 -2.88 6.23 -12.32
N PRO A 311 -3.34 5.32 -13.19
CA PRO A 311 -4.41 5.62 -14.15
C PRO A 311 -5.78 5.72 -13.48
N ASP A 312 -5.93 5.24 -12.24
CA ASP A 312 -7.20 5.19 -11.54
C ASP A 312 -7.02 5.44 -10.03
N LYS A 313 -8.14 5.61 -9.32
CA LYS A 313 -8.19 5.87 -7.88
C LYS A 313 -7.48 4.80 -7.08
N ILE A 314 -6.82 5.19 -6.00
CA ILE A 314 -6.20 4.27 -5.05
C ILE A 314 -7.17 4.09 -3.90
N HIS A 315 -7.40 2.85 -3.48
CA HIS A 315 -8.27 2.51 -2.36
C HIS A 315 -7.49 1.74 -1.30
N LEU A 316 -7.49 2.27 -0.08
CA LEU A 316 -6.86 1.67 1.10
C LEU A 316 -7.92 1.31 2.13
N LEU A 317 -7.96 0.06 2.58
CA LEU A 317 -8.91 -0.38 3.59
C LEU A 317 -8.31 -0.21 4.99
N VAL A 318 -8.91 0.64 5.81
CA VAL A 318 -8.62 0.75 7.24
C VAL A 318 -9.51 -0.25 7.98
N GLY A 319 -8.88 -1.24 8.60
CA GLY A 319 -9.57 -2.33 9.28
C GLY A 319 -8.80 -2.87 10.48
N LYS A 320 -9.18 -4.04 10.98
CA LYS A 320 -8.59 -4.68 12.16
C LYS A 320 -7.51 -5.66 11.74
N VAL A 321 -6.44 -5.73 12.54
CA VAL A 321 -5.27 -6.59 12.26
C VAL A 321 -5.64 -8.07 12.23
N ASP A 322 -6.54 -8.50 13.11
CA ASP A 322 -7.01 -9.88 13.20
C ASP A 322 -7.95 -10.27 12.06
N GLN A 323 -8.52 -9.30 11.35
CA GLN A 323 -9.46 -9.50 10.24
C GLN A 323 -8.79 -9.38 8.85
N VAL A 324 -7.46 -9.23 8.78
CA VAL A 324 -6.71 -9.18 7.52
C VAL A 324 -6.74 -10.54 6.84
N PHE A 325 -6.93 -10.53 5.53
CA PHE A 325 -7.07 -11.74 4.74
C PHE A 325 -5.76 -12.53 4.64
N PRO A 326 -5.70 -13.81 5.05
CA PRO A 326 -4.46 -14.58 5.04
C PRO A 326 -4.12 -15.24 3.70
N ASP A 327 -5.12 -15.57 2.86
CA ASP A 327 -4.92 -16.20 1.55
C ASP A 327 -6.15 -16.03 0.63
N PRO A 328 -6.13 -15.16 -0.40
CA PRO A 328 -7.21 -14.90 -1.35
C PRO A 328 -7.56 -16.05 -2.28
N SER A 329 -6.86 -17.19 -2.24
CA SER A 329 -7.39 -18.44 -2.83
C SER A 329 -8.78 -18.78 -2.26
N TYR A 330 -9.04 -18.40 -0.99
CA TYR A 330 -10.35 -18.50 -0.34
C TYR A 330 -11.45 -17.63 -0.96
N LEU A 331 -11.10 -16.53 -1.65
CA LEU A 331 -12.08 -15.67 -2.34
C LEU A 331 -12.33 -16.10 -3.80
N ALA A 332 -11.44 -16.94 -4.33
CA ALA A 332 -11.59 -17.58 -5.64
C ALA A 332 -12.30 -18.95 -5.54
N ALA A 333 -12.47 -19.50 -4.33
CA ALA A 333 -13.18 -20.75 -4.09
C ALA A 333 -14.68 -20.63 -4.40
N THR A 334 -15.21 -21.59 -5.14
CA THR A 334 -16.65 -21.74 -5.42
C THR A 334 -17.18 -23.04 -4.79
N PRO A 335 -18.17 -22.98 -3.88
CA PRO A 335 -18.76 -21.76 -3.31
C PRO A 335 -17.77 -21.04 -2.39
N VAL A 336 -17.94 -19.72 -2.22
CA VAL A 336 -17.16 -18.96 -1.23
C VAL A 336 -17.42 -19.62 0.11
N PRO A 337 -16.40 -20.15 0.80
CA PRO A 337 -16.57 -20.68 2.13
C PRO A 337 -17.17 -19.58 2.99
N ASP A 338 -18.20 -19.92 3.78
CA ASP A 338 -18.95 -19.01 4.65
C ASP A 338 -17.98 -17.96 5.26
N PRO A 339 -18.23 -16.64 5.17
CA PRO A 339 -17.34 -15.61 5.74
C PRO A 339 -16.90 -15.92 7.19
N LYS A 340 -17.65 -16.76 7.90
CA LYS A 340 -17.28 -17.48 9.12
C LYS A 340 -16.26 -18.63 8.91
N VAL A 341 -15.15 -18.44 8.21
CA VAL A 341 -14.08 -19.47 8.19
C VAL A 341 -13.16 -19.32 9.39
N SER A 342 -13.77 -19.50 10.56
CA SER A 342 -13.18 -20.29 11.62
C SER A 342 -14.35 -20.96 12.33
N THR A 343 -14.12 -22.09 12.98
CA THR A 343 -15.10 -22.71 13.90
C THR A 343 -15.48 -21.81 15.10
N ARG A 344 -15.12 -20.52 15.08
CA ARG A 344 -15.62 -19.46 15.96
C ARG A 344 -16.63 -18.63 15.17
N ASP A 345 -17.86 -18.58 15.66
CA ASP A 345 -18.99 -17.84 15.10
C ASP A 345 -18.79 -16.31 14.94
N ASP A 346 -17.63 -15.77 15.36
CA ASP A 346 -17.36 -14.33 15.50
C ASP A 346 -16.31 -13.75 14.51
N PHE A 347 -15.83 -14.53 13.54
CA PHE A 347 -14.75 -14.07 12.64
C PHE A 347 -15.31 -13.53 11.31
N THR A 348 -15.06 -12.24 11.06
CA THR A 348 -15.48 -11.52 9.83
C THR A 348 -14.27 -10.79 9.25
N TYR A 349 -13.95 -10.99 7.97
CA TYR A 349 -12.83 -10.27 7.33
C TYR A 349 -13.14 -8.78 7.13
N ASN A 350 -12.08 -7.97 7.02
CA ASN A 350 -12.20 -6.51 6.99
C ASN A 350 -13.15 -5.98 5.91
N ILE A 351 -13.19 -6.62 4.74
CA ILE A 351 -14.03 -6.21 3.60
C ILE A 351 -15.53 -6.44 3.84
N PHE A 352 -15.90 -7.29 4.81
CA PHE A 352 -17.29 -7.58 5.18
C PHE A 352 -17.74 -6.85 6.43
N ASP A 353 -16.81 -6.22 7.15
CA ASP A 353 -17.11 -5.54 8.40
C ASP A 353 -17.43 -4.07 8.12
N SER A 354 -18.71 -3.72 8.26
CA SER A 354 -19.19 -2.36 8.05
C SER A 354 -18.65 -1.35 9.05
N SER A 355 -18.01 -1.76 10.16
CA SER A 355 -17.31 -0.84 11.07
C SER A 355 -15.98 -0.30 10.49
N ASN A 356 -15.52 -0.84 9.37
CA ASN A 356 -14.27 -0.46 8.71
C ASN A 356 -14.46 0.65 7.66
N PHE A 357 -13.36 1.22 7.16
CA PHE A 357 -13.38 2.39 6.30
C PHE A 357 -12.47 2.26 5.08
N TRP A 358 -12.96 2.65 3.92
CA TRP A 358 -12.14 2.93 2.75
C TRP A 358 -11.58 4.34 2.81
N ILE A 359 -10.29 4.48 2.56
CA ILE A 359 -9.64 5.73 2.18
C ILE A 359 -9.44 5.69 0.67
N THR A 360 -10.01 6.67 -0.03
CA THR A 360 -9.93 6.78 -1.49
C THR A 360 -9.12 8.00 -1.87
N LEU A 361 -8.13 7.79 -2.73
CA LEU A 361 -7.26 8.83 -3.25
C LEU A 361 -7.52 8.99 -4.74
N ASN A 362 -7.89 10.20 -5.17
CA ASN A 362 -8.06 10.52 -6.58
C ASN A 362 -6.74 11.05 -7.15
N PRO A 363 -6.08 10.35 -8.09
CA PRO A 363 -4.78 10.76 -8.57
C PRO A 363 -4.83 12.05 -9.39
N TYR A 364 -5.95 12.35 -10.04
CA TYR A 364 -6.08 13.50 -10.93
C TYR A 364 -6.41 14.80 -10.19
N SER A 365 -7.32 14.74 -9.22
CA SER A 365 -7.70 15.91 -8.43
C SER A 365 -6.88 16.08 -7.14
N GLY A 366 -6.16 15.04 -6.72
CA GLY A 366 -5.53 14.99 -5.40
C GLY A 366 -6.55 14.85 -4.26
N SER A 367 -7.83 14.69 -4.54
CA SER A 367 -8.85 14.58 -3.50
C SER A 367 -8.66 13.29 -2.68
N ILE A 368 -8.74 13.45 -1.36
CA ILE A 368 -8.67 12.37 -0.38
C ILE A 368 -10.05 12.30 0.28
N SER A 369 -10.67 11.14 0.27
CA SER A 369 -11.97 10.92 0.94
C SER A 369 -11.96 9.64 1.77
N SER A 370 -12.80 9.61 2.79
CA SER A 370 -13.08 8.41 3.57
C SER A 370 -14.55 8.05 3.45
N ALA A 371 -14.83 6.75 3.39
CA ALA A 371 -16.18 6.21 3.37
C ALA A 371 -16.23 4.90 4.14
N GLN A 372 -17.30 4.68 4.89
CA GLN A 372 -17.52 3.43 5.61
C GLN A 372 -17.72 2.27 4.63
N VAL A 373 -17.23 1.08 5.00
CA VAL A 373 -17.54 -0.15 4.26
C VAL A 373 -19.04 -0.39 4.33
N GLN A 374 -19.66 -0.61 3.18
CA GLN A 374 -21.09 -0.91 3.10
C GLN A 374 -21.32 -2.40 2.97
N GLU A 375 -22.41 -2.89 3.56
CA GLU A 375 -22.90 -4.25 3.33
C GLU A 375 -23.34 -4.41 1.87
N LEU A 376 -22.83 -5.45 1.22
CA LEU A 376 -23.15 -5.75 -0.18
C LEU A 376 -24.33 -6.70 -0.26
N SER A 377 -25.32 -6.37 -1.09
CA SER A 377 -26.47 -7.23 -1.34
C SER A 377 -26.11 -8.34 -2.34
N ASN A 378 -26.76 -9.51 -2.25
CA ASN A 378 -26.49 -10.66 -3.12
C ASN A 378 -26.71 -10.40 -4.64
N GLY A 379 -27.28 -9.25 -5.02
CA GLY A 379 -27.51 -8.85 -6.41
C GLY A 379 -26.38 -8.02 -7.05
N ASP A 380 -25.35 -7.61 -6.28
CA ASP A 380 -24.32 -6.66 -6.73
C ASP A 380 -23.13 -7.31 -7.47
N THR A 381 -23.19 -8.60 -7.80
CA THR A 381 -22.10 -9.39 -8.39
C THR A 381 -22.39 -9.80 -9.84
N THR A 382 -21.62 -9.29 -10.81
CA THR A 382 -21.63 -9.78 -12.20
C THR A 382 -20.19 -10.07 -12.68
N SER A 383 -20.01 -11.24 -13.32
CA SER A 383 -18.79 -11.91 -13.88
C SER A 383 -17.38 -11.51 -13.37
N GLY A 384 -16.65 -12.45 -12.73
CA GLY A 384 -15.32 -12.26 -12.12
C GLY A 384 -15.10 -13.22 -10.93
N THR A 385 -13.90 -13.26 -10.33
CA THR A 385 -13.75 -13.91 -9.00
C THR A 385 -14.58 -13.13 -7.98
N LEU A 386 -15.25 -13.83 -7.05
CA LEU A 386 -16.23 -13.22 -6.15
C LEU A 386 -15.60 -12.13 -5.24
N SER A 387 -14.30 -12.21 -4.94
CA SER A 387 -13.52 -11.11 -4.33
C SER A 387 -13.51 -9.85 -5.16
N GLN A 388 -13.12 -9.94 -6.42
CA GLN A 388 -12.92 -8.77 -7.29
C GLN A 388 -14.23 -8.02 -7.53
N GLN A 389 -15.35 -8.75 -7.63
CA GLN A 389 -16.68 -8.16 -7.73
C GLN A 389 -17.09 -7.45 -6.43
N ARG A 390 -16.81 -8.05 -5.28
CA ARG A 390 -17.12 -7.44 -3.98
C ARG A 390 -16.28 -6.20 -3.73
N ILE A 391 -14.99 -6.25 -4.03
CA ILE A 391 -14.10 -5.08 -4.00
C ILE A 391 -14.64 -4.00 -4.94
N ALA A 392 -15.04 -4.39 -6.16
CA ALA A 392 -15.62 -3.48 -7.14
C ALA A 392 -16.92 -2.81 -6.70
N ALA A 393 -17.79 -3.53 -6.01
CA ALA A 393 -19.03 -3.00 -5.48
C ALA A 393 -18.77 -2.11 -4.26
N ALA A 394 -17.95 -2.57 -3.30
CA ALA A 394 -17.59 -1.80 -2.10
C ALA A 394 -16.91 -0.46 -2.45
N ARG A 395 -16.00 -0.46 -3.41
CA ARG A 395 -15.31 0.76 -3.87
C ARG A 395 -16.20 1.68 -4.69
N ALA A 396 -17.14 1.14 -5.48
CA ALA A 396 -18.12 1.96 -6.19
C ALA A 396 -19.00 2.75 -5.19
N LEU A 397 -19.40 2.11 -4.08
CA LEU A 397 -20.14 2.76 -2.99
C LEU A 397 -19.28 3.78 -2.25
N ALA A 398 -18.04 3.43 -1.90
CA ALA A 398 -17.09 4.34 -1.28
C ALA A 398 -16.82 5.60 -2.12
N THR A 399 -16.85 5.46 -3.45
CA THR A 399 -16.58 6.54 -4.40
C THR A 399 -17.80 7.41 -4.69
N SER A 400 -19.00 6.82 -4.69
CA SER A 400 -20.25 7.52 -5.03
C SER A 400 -20.89 8.24 -3.84
N GLY A 401 -20.45 7.97 -2.60
CA GLY A 401 -20.94 8.65 -1.39
C GLY A 401 -22.41 8.38 -1.08
N VAL A 402 -23.07 7.44 -1.78
CA VAL A 402 -24.47 7.11 -1.55
C VAL A 402 -24.58 6.26 -0.29
N GLN A 403 -24.86 6.89 0.85
CA GLN A 403 -25.51 6.21 1.96
C GLN A 403 -26.89 5.77 1.48
N ARG A 404 -27.11 4.47 1.26
CA ARG A 404 -28.48 3.95 1.25
C ARG A 404 -29.00 4.09 2.67
N ALA A 405 -29.88 5.06 2.89
CA ALA A 405 -30.71 5.08 4.07
C ALA A 405 -31.43 3.73 4.16
N SER A 406 -31.22 3.02 5.26
CA SER A 406 -31.92 1.79 5.60
C SER A 406 -33.42 2.01 5.48
N GLN A 407 -34.08 1.28 4.57
CA GLN A 407 -35.52 1.04 4.62
C GLN A 407 -35.79 -0.21 5.44
#